data_AF-F0SS43-F1
#
_entry.id   AF-F0SS43-F1
#
_cell.length_a   1.000
_cell.length_b   1.000
_cell.length_c   1.000
_cell.angle_alpha   90.00
_cell.angle_beta   90.00
_cell.angle_gamma   90.00
#
_symmetry.space_group_name_H-M   'P 1'
#
loop_
_entity.id
_entity.type
_entity.pdbx_description
1 polymer ?
#
loop_
_entity_poly.entity_id
_entity_poly.type
_entity_poly.pdbx_seq_one_letter_code
_entity_poly.pdbx_strand_id
1 'polypeptide(L)' 'MHQSDLNRAVAEATGETVTTIKRLGFLLANPDLDLDPHDEDLGPYVIDWDELESAPEREPACVPAFA' A
#
# COMPACT_ATOMS: atom_id res chain seq x y z
N MET A 1 -4.70 11.58 14.36
CA MET A 1 -3.24 11.29 14.40
C MET A 1 -2.77 11.31 12.97
N HIS A 2 -1.70 12.02 12.62
CA HIS A 2 -1.30 12.12 11.21
C HIS A 2 -0.57 10.87 10.74
N GLN A 3 -0.62 10.57 9.44
CA GLN A 3 0.11 9.45 8.84
C GLN A 3 1.60 9.45 9.19
N SER A 4 2.21 10.63 9.33
CA SER A 4 3.61 10.81 9.74
C SER A 4 3.88 10.29 11.16
N ASP A 5 2.94 10.48 12.08
CA ASP A 5 3.06 10.02 13.46
C ASP A 5 2.91 8.49 13.53
N LEU A 6 1.99 7.93 12.75
CA LEU A 6 1.82 6.48 12.62
C LEU A 6 3.08 5.82 12.03
N ASN A 7 3.61 6.40 10.95
CA ASN A 7 4.83 5.92 10.31
C ASN A 7 6.03 5.93 11.27
N ARG A 8 6.15 6.97 12.09
CA ARG A 8 7.19 7.08 13.12
C ARG A 8 7.02 6.03 14.22
N ALA A 9 5.80 5.88 14.75
CA ALA A 9 5.52 4.89 15.80
C ALA A 9 5.79 3.45 15.33
N VAL A 10 5.45 3.16 14.08
CA VAL A 10 5.67 1.84 13.48
C VAL A 10 7.15 1.58 13.28
N ALA A 11 7.91 2.57 12.79
CA ALA A 11 9.36 2.45 12.66
C ALA A 11 10.06 2.30 14.02
N GLU A 12 9.58 2.98 15.06
CA GLU A 12 10.10 2.87 16.42
C GLU A 12 9.80 1.48 17.04
N ALA A 13 8.59 0.95 16.84
CA ALA A 13 8.19 -0.33 17.40
C ALA A 13 8.83 -1.54 16.69
N THR A 14 9.04 -1.45 15.38
CA THR A 14 9.58 -2.56 14.56
C THR A 14 11.07 -2.44 14.28
N GLY A 15 11.65 -1.25 14.44
CA GLY A 15 13.00 -0.95 13.97
C GLY A 15 13.14 -0.87 12.44
N GLU A 16 12.03 -1.00 11.70
CA GLU A 16 12.02 -1.10 10.25
C GLU A 16 11.43 0.14 9.59
N THR A 17 11.85 0.42 8.36
CA THR A 17 11.27 1.54 7.61
C THR A 17 9.87 1.16 7.09
N VAL A 18 8.99 2.15 6.93
CA VAL A 18 7.68 1.97 6.30
C VAL A 18 7.80 1.33 4.91
N THR A 19 8.87 1.64 4.18
CA THR A 19 9.20 1.00 2.91
C THR A 19 9.53 -0.49 3.05
N THR A 20 10.24 -0.89 4.11
CA THR A 20 10.49 -2.31 4.40
C THR A 20 9.17 -3.03 4.70
N ILE A 21 8.34 -2.44 5.55
CA ILE A 21 7.04 -3.02 5.96
C ILE A 21 6.10 -3.21 4.76
N LYS A 22 6.09 -2.24 3.83
CA LYS A 22 5.39 -2.38 2.54
C LYS A 22 5.91 -3.55 1.70
N ARG A 23 7.24 -3.76 1.66
CA ARG A 23 7.85 -4.91 0.94
C ARG A 23 7.58 -6.25 1.62
N LEU A 24 7.29 -6.24 2.92
CA LEU A 24 6.84 -7.41 3.67
C LEU A 24 5.35 -7.73 3.44
N GLY A 25 4.65 -6.94 2.61
CA GLY A 25 3.24 -7.15 2.29
C GLY A 25 2.26 -6.47 3.24
N PHE A 26 2.73 -5.63 4.18
CA PHE A 26 1.88 -4.91 5.10
C PHE A 26 1.59 -3.49 4.59
N LEU A 27 0.31 -3.10 4.61
CA LEU A 27 -0.13 -1.74 4.33
C LEU A 27 -0.50 -1.04 5.64
N LEU A 28 0.05 0.15 5.84
CA LEU A 28 -0.30 1.02 6.95
C LEU A 28 -1.57 1.79 6.60
N ALA A 29 -2.63 1.58 7.40
CA ALA A 29 -3.87 2.31 7.26
C ALA A 29 -3.60 3.82 7.37
N ASN A 30 -4.22 4.60 6.48
CA ASN A 30 -4.16 6.04 6.57
C ASN A 30 -5.19 6.52 7.60
N PRO A 31 -4.77 7.14 8.72
CA PRO A 31 -5.68 7.52 9.79
C PRO A 31 -6.71 8.58 9.37
N ASP A 32 -6.45 9.32 8.29
CA ASP A 32 -7.38 10.32 7.73
C ASP A 32 -8.25 9.73 6.59
N LEU A 33 -8.02 8.46 6.21
CA LEU A 33 -8.84 7.75 5.24
C LEU A 33 -9.88 6.92 6.01
N ASP A 34 -11.14 7.36 5.95
CA ASP A 34 -12.26 6.59 6.49
C ASP A 34 -12.52 5.43 5.53
N LEU A 35 -12.06 4.24 5.90
CA LEU A 35 -12.31 3.02 5.14
C LEU A 35 -13.65 2.47 5.61
N ASP A 36 -14.75 2.89 4.98
CA ASP A 36 -16.05 2.30 5.23
C ASP A 36 -16.08 0.87 4.64
N PRO A 37 -16.23 -0.18 5.45
CA PRO A 37 -16.32 -1.55 4.95
C PRO A 37 -17.56 -1.80 4.06
N HIS A 38 -18.53 -0.88 4.04
CA HIS A 38 -19.71 -0.90 3.21
C HIS A 38 -19.67 0.06 2.01
N ASP A 39 -18.55 0.75 1.79
CA ASP A 39 -18.42 1.69 0.68
C ASP A 39 -18.42 0.91 -0.65
N GLU A 40 -19.45 1.11 -1.47
CA GLU A 40 -19.62 0.42 -2.76
C GLU A 40 -18.58 0.86 -3.80
N ASP A 41 -18.03 2.08 -3.63
CA ASP A 41 -16.98 2.65 -4.49
C ASP A 41 -15.55 2.21 -4.07
N LEU A 42 -15.38 1.65 -2.87
CA LEU A 42 -14.12 1.05 -2.40
C LEU A 42 -13.99 -0.40 -2.89
N GLY A 43 -14.30 -0.64 -4.17
CA GLY A 43 -14.32 -1.95 -4.81
C GLY A 43 -13.09 -2.83 -4.49
N PRO A 44 -13.25 -4.15 -4.66
CA PRO A 44 -13.00 -5.14 -3.64
C PRO A 44 -11.59 -5.01 -3.03
N TYR A 45 -11.49 -4.57 -1.78
CA TYR A 45 -10.28 -4.80 -0.97
C TYR A 45 -10.01 -6.29 -0.68
N VAL A 46 -10.78 -7.20 -1.29
CA VAL A 46 -10.47 -8.62 -1.40
C VAL A 46 -9.49 -8.78 -2.55
N ILE A 47 -8.21 -8.78 -2.21
CA ILE A 47 -7.14 -9.14 -3.12
C ILE A 47 -7.17 -10.66 -3.29
N ASP A 48 -7.37 -11.14 -4.52
CA ASP A 48 -7.07 -12.52 -4.88
C ASP A 48 -5.55 -12.67 -4.99
N TRP A 49 -4.94 -13.31 -4.00
CA TRP A 49 -3.49 -13.49 -3.92
C TRP A 49 -2.98 -14.43 -5.02
N ASP A 50 -3.76 -15.41 -5.45
CA ASP A 50 -3.38 -16.34 -6.52
C ASP A 50 -3.34 -15.61 -7.87
N GLU A 51 -4.31 -14.72 -8.11
CA GLU A 51 -4.32 -13.85 -9.30
C GLU A 51 -3.15 -12.86 -9.28
N LEU A 52 -2.89 -12.21 -8.14
CA LEU A 52 -1.81 -11.24 -8.00
C LEU A 52 -0.42 -11.86 -8.20
N GLU A 53 -0.17 -13.05 -7.66
CA GLU A 53 1.09 -13.78 -7.85
C GLU A 53 1.28 -14.24 -9.30
N SER A 54 0.18 -14.50 -10.01
CA SER A 54 0.20 -14.88 -11.43
C SER A 54 0.33 -13.69 -12.40
N ALA A 55 0.14 -12.46 -11.90
CA ALA A 55 0.23 -11.27 -12.72
C ALA A 55 1.70 -11.04 -13.14
N PRO A 56 1.99 -10.89 -14.45
CA PRO A 56 3.32 -10.55 -14.89
C PRO A 56 3.69 -9.20 -14.29
N GLU A 57 4.87 -9.11 -13.64
CA GLU A 57 5.41 -7.86 -13.14
C GLU A 57 5.31 -6.81 -14.25
N ARG A 58 4.38 -5.87 -14.13
CA ARG A 58 4.25 -4.79 -15.11
C ARG A 58 5.51 -3.95 -14.97
N GLU A 59 6.47 -4.20 -15.86
CA GLU A 59 7.61 -3.31 -16.06
C GLU A 59 7.07 -1.88 -16.15
N PRO A 60 7.62 -0.91 -15.38
CA PRO A 60 7.16 0.47 -15.48
C PRO A 60 7.37 0.89 -16.92
N ALA A 61 6.26 1.14 -17.64
CA ALA A 61 6.29 1.62 -18.99
C ALA A 61 7.22 2.83 -19.04
N CYS A 62 8.36 2.66 -19.72
CA CYS A 62 9.25 3.75 -20.07
C CYS A 62 8.43 4.69 -20.94
N VAL A 63 7.85 5.73 -20.33
CA VAL A 63 7.21 6.82 -21.05
C VAL A 63 8.32 7.49 -21.86
N PRO A 64 8.28 7.48 -23.20
CA PRO A 64 9.28 8.20 -23.97
C PRO A 64 9.14 9.68 -23.65
N ALA A 65 10.25 10.31 -23.26
CA ALA A 65 10.35 11.75 -23.16
C ALA A 65 10.03 12.34 -24.54
N PHE A 66 8.84 12.92 -24.68
CA PHE A 66 8.46 13.67 -25.87
C PHE A 66 9.40 14.87 -26.01
N ALA A 67 10.08 14.96 -27.15
CA ALA A 67 10.92 16.09 -27.57
C ALA A 67 10.11 17.10 -28.38
#